data_AF-A0A9P8FQ59-F1
#
_entry.id   AF-A0A9P8FQ59-F1
#
_cell.length_a   1.000
_cell.length_b   1.000
_cell.length_c   1.000
_cell.angle_alpha   90.00
_cell.angle_beta   90.00
_cell.angle_gamma   90.00
#
_symmetry.space_group_name_H-M   'P 1'
#
loop_
_entity.id
_entity.type
_entity.pdbx_description
1 polymer ?
#
loop_
_entity_poly.entity_id
_entity_poly.type
_entity_poly.pdbx_seq_one_letter_code
_entity_poly.pdbx_strand_id
1 'polypeptide(L)'
;MASVASNPAPAHAQSFPQHLNMPTCNPTPQTKKRSKRKHESLSSSLCATLVEHQLGLSINVLMLLVLTHVCFPSLRSSTIQYFTLSYYDAQTGLYNPGWQDLKFVSLCIIVFTGLRAAAMDYALVPMARKCGIHKKKATVRFAEQAWLVLYYAAFWFLGTYLVYESPYFNNLPAMWSAFPTRSMTGLFKLYYLAQFGFWLQQIMVINIEERRKDHWQMFTHHIITCLLLIGSYGYYQTKVGNVILCLMDVVDLVFPIAKLLKYIGMQTACDIAFGVFMLSWFVARHVFYLAVCWSIYADVPVEMPYGCYNAVTGA
;
A
#
# COMPACT_ATOMS: atom_id res chain seq x y z
N MET A 1 78.71 -22.90 79.29
CA MET A 1 78.47 -21.46 79.07
C MET A 1 77.20 -21.29 78.23
N ALA A 2 76.73 -20.05 78.09
CA ALA A 2 75.59 -19.55 77.29
C ALA A 2 75.43 -20.25 75.90
N SER A 3 74.22 -20.61 75.40
CA SER A 3 73.13 -19.77 74.80
C SER A 3 73.24 -19.70 73.25
N VAL A 4 72.21 -19.66 72.37
CA VAL A 4 70.72 -19.74 72.44
C VAL A 4 70.10 -19.97 71.02
N ALA A 5 68.86 -20.50 70.94
CA ALA A 5 67.91 -20.49 69.79
C ALA A 5 68.30 -21.22 68.46
N SER A 6 67.40 -21.53 67.51
CA SER A 6 65.95 -21.20 67.32
C SER A 6 65.09 -22.37 66.73
N ASN A 7 63.77 -22.29 66.93
CA ASN A 7 62.68 -23.12 66.34
C ASN A 7 61.97 -22.32 65.19
N PRO A 8 60.85 -22.76 64.53
CA PRO A 8 60.08 -24.02 64.52
C PRO A 8 60.00 -24.63 63.07
N ALA A 9 59.02 -25.38 62.51
CA ALA A 9 57.68 -25.90 62.91
C ALA A 9 57.28 -27.15 62.05
N PRO A 10 56.34 -28.02 62.50
CA PRO A 10 55.71 -29.09 61.70
C PRO A 10 54.27 -28.77 61.25
N ALA A 11 53.66 -29.65 60.43
CA ALA A 11 52.26 -29.55 59.99
C ALA A 11 51.54 -30.91 59.99
N HIS A 12 50.26 -30.95 60.37
CA HIS A 12 49.31 -32.05 60.14
C HIS A 12 47.84 -31.54 60.17
N ALA A 13 46.88 -32.33 59.68
CA ALA A 13 45.49 -31.92 59.38
C ALA A 13 44.43 -32.61 60.28
N GLN A 14 43.18 -32.12 60.28
CA GLN A 14 41.96 -32.96 60.39
C GLN A 14 40.59 -32.24 60.25
N SER A 15 39.61 -32.97 59.67
CA SER A 15 38.13 -33.02 59.86
C SER A 15 37.20 -31.79 60.04
N PHE A 16 36.02 -31.88 59.39
CA PHE A 16 34.79 -31.10 59.64
C PHE A 16 33.91 -31.68 60.78
N PRO A 17 33.05 -30.83 61.40
CA PRO A 17 31.71 -31.22 61.85
C PRO A 17 30.58 -30.28 61.32
N GLN A 18 29.31 -30.61 61.61
CA GLN A 18 28.09 -29.87 61.19
C GLN A 18 27.32 -29.21 62.35
N HIS A 19 26.25 -28.46 62.00
CA HIS A 19 25.18 -27.87 62.84
C HIS A 19 25.45 -26.60 63.67
N LEU A 20 24.82 -25.48 63.26
CA LEU A 20 23.86 -24.71 64.07
C LEU A 20 22.92 -23.84 63.19
N ASN A 21 21.88 -23.22 63.77
CA ASN A 21 20.78 -22.57 63.05
C ASN A 21 20.98 -21.07 62.72
N MET A 22 20.22 -20.56 61.75
CA MET A 22 20.15 -19.13 61.37
C MET A 22 19.42 -18.25 62.42
N PRO A 23 19.52 -16.90 62.30
CA PRO A 23 18.36 -16.20 61.71
C PRO A 23 18.63 -14.96 60.81
N THR A 24 17.85 -14.88 59.71
CA THR A 24 17.23 -13.67 59.09
C THR A 24 18.01 -12.58 58.32
N CYS A 25 17.35 -12.09 57.25
CA CYS A 25 17.50 -10.82 56.52
C CYS A 25 18.80 -10.58 55.70
N ASN A 26 18.78 -10.12 54.44
CA ASN A 26 17.68 -9.72 53.56
C ASN A 26 17.98 -10.10 52.09
N PRO A 27 17.05 -10.67 51.32
CA PRO A 27 17.16 -10.69 49.86
C PRO A 27 16.89 -9.28 49.31
N THR A 28 17.76 -8.80 48.42
CA THR A 28 17.58 -7.51 47.73
C THR A 28 16.24 -7.51 46.99
N PRO A 29 15.42 -6.44 47.07
CA PRO A 29 14.14 -6.41 46.38
C PRO A 29 14.37 -6.40 44.86
N GLN A 30 14.24 -7.56 44.22
CA GLN A 30 14.09 -7.64 42.77
C GLN A 30 12.90 -6.77 42.38
N THR A 31 13.19 -5.65 41.72
CA THR A 31 12.18 -4.73 41.22
C THR A 31 11.37 -5.43 40.14
N LYS A 32 10.27 -6.09 40.56
CA LYS A 32 9.28 -6.72 39.68
C LYS A 32 9.04 -5.76 38.53
N LYS A 33 9.43 -6.14 37.30
CA LYS A 33 9.20 -5.35 36.09
C LYS A 33 7.70 -5.14 36.00
N ARG A 34 7.24 -3.99 36.50
CA ARG A 34 5.82 -3.65 36.65
C ARG A 34 5.27 -3.64 35.24
N SER A 35 4.55 -4.70 34.89
CA SER A 35 4.03 -4.86 33.54
C SER A 35 3.26 -3.59 33.20
N LYS A 36 3.78 -2.81 32.24
CA LYS A 36 3.01 -1.72 31.64
C LYS A 36 1.91 -2.43 30.88
N ARG A 37 0.80 -2.69 31.59
CA ARG A 37 -0.51 -3.06 31.05
C ARG A 37 -0.90 -1.87 30.19
N LYS A 38 -0.41 -1.89 28.96
CA LYS A 38 -0.55 -0.83 27.98
C LYS A 38 -2.04 -0.54 27.91
N HIS A 39 -2.40 0.73 28.11
CA HIS A 39 -3.77 1.14 27.88
C HIS A 39 -4.01 0.92 26.39
N GLU A 40 -4.71 -0.17 26.05
CA GLU A 40 -5.21 -0.31 24.69
C GLU A 40 -6.07 0.92 24.43
N SER A 41 -5.76 1.61 23.34
CA SER A 41 -6.45 2.83 23.00
C SER A 41 -7.85 2.45 22.55
N LEU A 42 -8.84 3.32 22.79
CA LEU A 42 -10.13 3.18 22.13
C LEU A 42 -9.94 3.07 20.61
N SER A 43 -8.94 3.76 20.04
CA SER A 43 -8.57 3.62 18.63
C SER A 43 -7.97 2.26 18.25
N SER A 44 -7.16 1.60 19.09
CA SER A 44 -6.64 0.27 18.74
C SER A 44 -7.69 -0.82 18.86
N SER A 45 -8.61 -0.71 19.83
CA SER A 45 -9.78 -1.57 19.93
C SER A 45 -10.73 -1.39 18.75
N LEU A 46 -11.06 -0.14 18.39
CA LEU A 46 -11.89 0.17 17.22
C LEU A 46 -11.26 -0.29 15.91
N CYS A 47 -9.95 -0.07 15.70
CA CYS A 47 -9.25 -0.60 14.53
C CYS A 47 -9.33 -2.14 14.47
N ALA A 48 -9.13 -2.86 15.58
CA ALA A 48 -9.25 -4.31 15.60
C ALA A 48 -10.65 -4.79 15.18
N THR A 49 -11.71 -4.20 15.74
CA THR A 49 -13.10 -4.53 15.36
C THR A 49 -13.38 -4.20 13.89
N LEU A 50 -12.84 -3.11 13.36
CA LEU A 50 -12.95 -2.73 11.94
C LEU A 50 -12.22 -3.72 11.02
N VAL A 51 -11.08 -4.30 11.42
CA VAL A 51 -10.42 -5.39 10.67
C VAL A 51 -11.34 -6.60 10.59
N GLU A 52 -11.81 -7.07 11.75
CA GLU A 52 -12.58 -8.33 11.87
C GLU A 52 -13.92 -8.26 11.15
N HIS A 53 -14.47 -7.06 10.95
CA HIS A 53 -15.74 -6.83 10.26
C HIS A 53 -15.58 -6.15 8.90
N GLN A 54 -14.35 -5.98 8.38
CA GLN A 54 -14.08 -5.22 7.15
C GLN A 54 -14.92 -5.70 5.95
N LEU A 55 -15.05 -7.02 5.79
CA LEU A 55 -15.88 -7.64 4.75
C LEU A 55 -17.37 -7.32 4.95
N GLY A 56 -17.90 -7.56 6.15
CA GLY A 56 -19.31 -7.33 6.48
C GLY A 56 -19.73 -5.87 6.36
N LEU A 57 -18.89 -4.95 6.81
CA LEU A 57 -19.09 -3.51 6.63
C LEU A 57 -19.14 -3.12 5.15
N SER A 58 -18.20 -3.62 4.34
CA SER A 58 -18.17 -3.36 2.90
C SER A 58 -19.41 -3.92 2.19
N ILE A 59 -19.80 -5.15 2.48
CA ILE A 59 -21.00 -5.78 1.92
C ILE A 59 -22.26 -5.02 2.34
N ASN A 60 -22.41 -4.67 3.62
CA ASN A 60 -23.60 -3.96 4.12
C ASN A 60 -23.76 -2.57 3.49
N VAL A 61 -22.66 -1.83 3.29
CA VAL A 61 -22.71 -0.51 2.62
C VAL A 61 -23.02 -0.65 1.13
N LEU A 62 -22.43 -1.64 0.43
CA LEU A 62 -22.78 -1.92 -0.97
C LEU A 62 -24.24 -2.34 -1.12
N MET A 63 -24.73 -3.23 -0.24
CA MET A 63 -26.11 -3.71 -0.24
C MET A 63 -27.08 -2.56 0.03
N LEU A 64 -26.79 -1.68 1.00
CA LEU A 64 -27.59 -0.47 1.26
C LEU A 64 -27.64 0.46 0.04
N LEU A 65 -26.50 0.69 -0.64
CA LEU A 65 -26.43 1.55 -1.82
C LEU A 65 -27.23 0.97 -3.00
N VAL A 66 -27.11 -0.33 -3.26
CA VAL A 66 -27.86 -1.05 -4.31
C VAL A 66 -29.35 -1.08 -4.00
N LEU A 67 -29.75 -1.41 -2.77
CA LEU A 67 -31.16 -1.36 -2.34
C LEU A 67 -31.73 0.05 -2.47
N THR A 68 -30.96 1.09 -2.12
CA THR A 68 -31.39 2.49 -2.31
C THR A 68 -31.64 2.81 -3.79
N HIS A 69 -30.75 2.36 -4.68
CA HIS A 69 -30.87 2.59 -6.13
C HIS A 69 -32.04 1.83 -6.79
N VAL A 70 -32.31 0.60 -6.33
CA VAL A 70 -33.38 -0.26 -6.84
C VAL A 70 -34.74 0.19 -6.28
N CYS A 71 -34.87 0.32 -4.97
CA CYS A 71 -36.16 0.48 -4.29
C CYS A 71 -36.68 1.93 -4.22
N PHE A 72 -35.82 2.95 -4.41
CA PHE A 72 -36.22 4.37 -4.31
C PHE A 72 -35.95 5.13 -5.61
N PRO A 73 -36.90 5.13 -6.58
CA PRO A 73 -36.77 5.87 -7.84
C PRO A 73 -36.40 7.34 -7.67
N SER A 74 -36.95 8.02 -6.64
CA SER A 74 -36.65 9.41 -6.30
C SER A 74 -35.17 9.67 -5.97
N LEU A 75 -34.44 8.65 -5.51
CA LEU A 75 -33.01 8.72 -5.20
C LEU A 75 -32.12 8.18 -6.35
N ARG A 76 -32.71 7.70 -7.46
CA ARG A 76 -31.98 7.12 -8.59
C ARG A 76 -31.05 8.13 -9.25
N SER A 77 -31.49 9.38 -9.40
CA SER A 77 -30.69 10.50 -9.95
C SER A 77 -29.38 10.74 -9.17
N SER A 78 -29.43 10.63 -7.84
CA SER A 78 -28.24 10.81 -6.98
C SER A 78 -27.35 9.56 -6.88
N THR A 79 -27.94 8.37 -6.99
CA THR A 79 -27.25 7.08 -6.81
C THR A 79 -26.62 6.52 -8.10
N ILE A 80 -27.17 6.82 -9.28
CA ILE A 80 -26.61 6.37 -10.57
C ILE A 80 -25.14 6.81 -10.75
N GLN A 81 -24.77 7.97 -10.20
CA GLN A 81 -23.42 8.56 -10.23
C GLN A 81 -22.37 7.79 -9.40
N TYR A 82 -22.78 6.81 -8.58
CA TYR A 82 -21.85 5.87 -7.95
C TYR A 82 -21.54 4.69 -8.87
N PHE A 83 -22.53 4.20 -9.62
CA PHE A 83 -22.45 3.01 -10.46
C PHE A 83 -22.00 3.27 -11.91
N THR A 84 -22.00 4.54 -12.34
CA THR A 84 -21.69 4.94 -13.72
C THR A 84 -20.67 6.07 -13.75
N LEU A 85 -19.88 6.12 -14.83
CA LEU A 85 -18.95 7.22 -15.08
C LEU A 85 -19.74 8.50 -15.40
N SER A 86 -19.49 9.57 -14.64
CA SER A 86 -20.16 10.86 -14.86
C SER A 86 -19.57 11.63 -16.05
N TYR A 87 -20.27 12.65 -16.55
CA TYR A 87 -19.81 13.56 -17.62
C TYR A 87 -19.48 12.88 -18.96
N TYR A 88 -20.32 11.94 -19.40
CA TYR A 88 -20.32 11.47 -20.79
C TYR A 88 -20.77 12.57 -21.75
N ASP A 89 -20.04 12.78 -22.84
CA ASP A 89 -20.45 13.61 -23.96
C ASP A 89 -20.94 12.74 -25.12
N ALA A 90 -22.20 12.96 -25.50
CA ALA A 90 -22.84 12.22 -26.59
C ALA A 90 -22.37 12.65 -28.00
N GLN A 91 -21.67 13.79 -28.15
CA GLN A 91 -21.14 14.24 -29.44
C GLN A 91 -19.80 13.58 -29.78
N THR A 92 -18.87 13.52 -28.81
CA THR A 92 -17.56 12.90 -29.00
C THR A 92 -17.51 11.42 -28.60
N GLY A 93 -18.47 10.93 -27.81
CA GLY A 93 -18.42 9.58 -27.21
C GLY A 93 -17.38 9.43 -26.09
N LEU A 94 -16.84 10.55 -25.61
CA LEU A 94 -15.79 10.60 -24.59
C LEU A 94 -16.34 11.09 -23.24
N TYR A 95 -15.52 10.98 -22.20
CA TYR A 95 -15.84 11.45 -20.85
C TYR A 95 -14.94 12.62 -20.46
N ASN A 96 -15.48 13.58 -19.73
CA ASN A 96 -14.73 14.69 -19.13
C ASN A 96 -14.55 14.47 -17.61
N PRO A 97 -13.54 15.08 -16.97
CA PRO A 97 -13.37 14.99 -15.51
C PRO A 97 -14.30 15.97 -14.77
N GLY A 98 -14.75 15.61 -13.57
CA GLY A 98 -15.44 16.57 -12.69
C GLY A 98 -15.83 16.02 -11.31
N TRP A 99 -16.30 16.90 -10.43
CA TRP A 99 -16.53 16.62 -9.01
C TRP A 99 -17.50 15.46 -8.71
N GLN A 100 -18.45 15.16 -9.60
CA GLN A 100 -19.35 14.01 -9.40
C GLN A 100 -18.62 12.65 -9.45
N ASP A 101 -17.44 12.59 -10.08
CA ASP A 101 -16.61 11.38 -10.14
C ASP A 101 -16.16 10.91 -8.74
N LEU A 102 -16.12 11.80 -7.74
CA LEU A 102 -15.83 11.42 -6.36
C LEU A 102 -16.82 10.40 -5.78
N LYS A 103 -18.07 10.36 -6.28
CA LYS A 103 -19.05 9.32 -5.93
C LYS A 103 -18.59 7.95 -6.44
N PHE A 104 -18.20 7.86 -7.70
CA PHE A 104 -17.62 6.65 -8.28
C PHE A 104 -16.33 6.22 -7.58
N VAL A 105 -15.45 7.17 -7.23
CA VAL A 105 -14.23 6.89 -6.43
C VAL A 105 -14.58 6.35 -5.04
N SER A 106 -15.60 6.89 -4.36
CA SER A 106 -16.07 6.34 -3.08
C SER A 106 -16.65 4.94 -3.19
N LEU A 107 -17.34 4.60 -4.28
CA LEU A 107 -17.74 3.21 -4.57
C LEU A 107 -16.49 2.32 -4.73
N CYS A 108 -15.48 2.77 -5.49
CA CYS A 108 -14.23 2.04 -5.68
C CYS A 108 -13.53 1.74 -4.34
N ILE A 109 -13.47 2.70 -3.41
CA ILE A 109 -12.91 2.50 -2.06
C ILE A 109 -13.63 1.35 -1.33
N ILE A 110 -14.97 1.34 -1.34
CA ILE A 110 -15.76 0.30 -0.66
C ILE A 110 -15.56 -1.06 -1.35
N VAL A 111 -15.59 -1.09 -2.69
CA VAL A 111 -15.37 -2.29 -3.50
C VAL A 111 -13.99 -2.89 -3.26
N PHE A 112 -12.90 -2.09 -3.30
CA PHE A 112 -11.56 -2.59 -2.99
C PHE A 112 -11.41 -3.04 -1.53
N THR A 113 -12.10 -2.40 -0.59
CA THR A 113 -12.09 -2.81 0.82
C THR A 113 -12.77 -4.17 1.04
N GLY A 114 -13.90 -4.41 0.36
CA GLY A 114 -14.60 -5.69 0.37
C GLY A 114 -13.84 -6.80 -0.37
N LEU A 115 -13.38 -6.52 -1.60
CA LEU A 115 -12.57 -7.45 -2.40
C LEU A 115 -11.27 -7.84 -1.68
N ARG A 116 -10.59 -6.89 -1.01
CA ARG A 116 -9.40 -7.16 -0.21
C ARG A 116 -9.67 -8.18 0.89
N ALA A 117 -10.73 -7.96 1.68
CA ALA A 117 -11.08 -8.87 2.77
C ALA A 117 -11.49 -10.26 2.23
N ALA A 118 -12.38 -10.31 1.24
CA ALA A 118 -12.82 -11.55 0.62
C ALA A 118 -11.66 -12.36 0.02
N ALA A 119 -10.76 -11.71 -0.72
CA ALA A 119 -9.57 -12.36 -1.28
C ALA A 119 -8.62 -12.85 -0.19
N MET A 120 -8.38 -12.07 0.86
CA MET A 120 -7.54 -12.49 1.98
C MET A 120 -8.12 -13.72 2.69
N ASP A 121 -9.39 -13.68 3.10
CA ASP A 121 -9.97 -14.72 3.96
C ASP A 121 -10.32 -16.01 3.21
N TYR A 122 -10.92 -15.91 2.01
CA TYR A 122 -11.39 -17.09 1.28
C TYR A 122 -10.34 -17.72 0.34
N ALA A 123 -9.34 -16.97 -0.14
CA ALA A 123 -8.36 -17.46 -1.11
C ALA A 123 -6.92 -17.43 -0.58
N LEU A 124 -6.41 -16.27 -0.18
CA LEU A 124 -4.98 -16.06 0.04
C LEU A 124 -4.47 -16.62 1.37
N VAL A 125 -5.23 -16.52 2.46
CA VAL A 125 -4.90 -17.16 3.75
C VAL A 125 -4.99 -18.69 3.66
N PRO A 126 -6.02 -19.29 3.02
CA PRO A 126 -6.03 -20.72 2.71
C PRO A 126 -4.86 -21.16 1.82
N MET A 127 -4.50 -20.39 0.79
CA MET A 127 -3.34 -20.66 -0.07
C MET A 127 -2.04 -20.63 0.72
N ALA A 128 -1.82 -19.61 1.56
CA ALA A 128 -0.65 -19.52 2.44
C ALA A 128 -0.49 -20.75 3.34
N ARG A 129 -1.60 -21.27 3.90
CA ARG A 129 -1.60 -22.49 4.73
C ARG A 129 -1.26 -23.74 3.91
N LYS A 130 -1.78 -23.87 2.67
CA LYS A 130 -1.41 -24.95 1.74
C LYS A 130 0.08 -24.91 1.37
N CYS A 131 0.68 -23.73 1.29
CA CYS A 131 2.12 -23.53 1.09
C CYS A 131 2.96 -23.67 2.39
N GLY A 132 2.43 -24.29 3.46
CA GLY A 132 3.16 -24.55 4.72
C GLY A 132 3.34 -23.35 5.66
N ILE A 133 2.70 -22.20 5.40
CA ILE A 133 2.87 -20.98 6.21
C ILE A 133 1.94 -21.02 7.44
N HIS A 134 2.30 -21.83 8.43
CA HIS A 134 1.48 -22.07 9.64
C HIS A 134 1.48 -20.94 10.69
N LYS A 135 2.49 -20.05 10.69
CA LYS A 135 2.60 -18.96 11.68
C LYS A 135 1.62 -17.82 11.33
N LYS A 136 0.52 -17.63 12.10
CA LYS A 136 -0.55 -16.62 11.86
C LYS A 136 -0.05 -15.29 11.27
N LYS A 137 0.97 -14.68 11.88
CA LYS A 137 1.57 -13.40 11.44
C LYS A 137 2.26 -13.45 10.08
N ALA A 138 2.86 -14.58 9.70
CA ALA A 138 3.41 -14.80 8.37
C ALA A 138 2.31 -15.13 7.35
N THR A 139 1.29 -15.90 7.75
CA THR A 139 0.12 -16.21 6.91
C THR A 139 -0.63 -14.95 6.47
N VAL A 140 -0.86 -14.02 7.41
CA VAL A 140 -1.49 -12.71 7.12
C VAL A 140 -0.59 -11.87 6.21
N ARG A 141 0.72 -11.74 6.52
CA ARG A 141 1.65 -10.97 5.69
C ARG A 141 1.85 -11.52 4.27
N PHE A 142 1.75 -12.85 4.09
CA PHE A 142 1.69 -13.44 2.76
C PHE A 142 0.42 -12.98 2.01
N ALA A 143 -0.76 -13.04 2.65
CA ALA A 143 -2.01 -12.59 2.06
C ALA A 143 -2.04 -11.06 1.79
N GLU A 144 -1.41 -10.25 2.65
CA GLU A 144 -1.17 -8.82 2.40
C GLU A 144 -0.40 -8.60 1.08
N GLN A 145 0.74 -9.29 0.88
CA GLN A 145 1.55 -9.13 -0.32
C GLN A 145 0.90 -9.78 -1.57
N ALA A 146 0.20 -10.90 -1.43
CA ALA A 146 -0.49 -11.55 -2.54
C ALA A 146 -1.70 -10.76 -3.04
N TRP A 147 -2.40 -10.03 -2.15
CA TRP A 147 -3.42 -9.07 -2.57
C TRP A 147 -2.83 -7.95 -3.45
N LEU A 148 -1.66 -7.41 -3.07
CA LEU A 148 -0.98 -6.40 -3.88
C LEU A 148 -0.56 -6.95 -5.25
N VAL A 149 -0.07 -8.19 -5.34
CA VAL A 149 0.21 -8.83 -6.64
C VAL A 149 -1.04 -8.95 -7.51
N LEU A 150 -2.17 -9.39 -6.95
CA LEU A 150 -3.42 -9.49 -7.72
C LEU A 150 -3.90 -8.13 -8.21
N TYR A 151 -3.82 -7.10 -7.36
CA TYR A 151 -4.19 -5.73 -7.74
C TYR A 151 -3.26 -5.18 -8.83
N TYR A 152 -1.95 -5.11 -8.57
CA TYR A 152 -1.00 -4.52 -9.49
C TYR A 152 -0.86 -5.31 -10.79
N ALA A 153 -1.07 -6.63 -10.80
CA ALA A 153 -1.12 -7.38 -12.06
C ALA A 153 -2.27 -6.85 -12.95
N ALA A 154 -3.49 -6.78 -12.42
CA ALA A 154 -4.65 -6.30 -13.17
C ALA A 154 -4.49 -4.83 -13.60
N PHE A 155 -4.08 -3.95 -12.70
CA PHE A 155 -3.99 -2.51 -12.97
C PHE A 155 -2.76 -2.12 -13.79
N TRP A 156 -1.61 -2.77 -13.61
CA TRP A 156 -0.42 -2.46 -14.41
C TRP A 156 -0.55 -2.96 -15.86
N PHE A 157 -1.12 -4.14 -16.10
CA PHE A 157 -1.40 -4.58 -17.47
C PHE A 157 -2.47 -3.72 -18.15
N LEU A 158 -3.49 -3.25 -17.42
CA LEU A 158 -4.48 -2.31 -17.98
C LEU A 158 -3.87 -0.93 -18.26
N GLY A 159 -3.06 -0.39 -17.34
CA GLY A 159 -2.36 0.88 -17.52
C GLY A 159 -1.40 0.84 -18.71
N THR A 160 -0.56 -0.20 -18.80
CA THR A 160 0.40 -0.35 -19.90
C THR A 160 -0.27 -0.58 -21.25
N TYR A 161 -1.41 -1.30 -21.29
CA TYR A 161 -2.27 -1.34 -22.48
C TYR A 161 -2.79 0.05 -22.88
N LEU A 162 -3.26 0.85 -21.91
CA LEU A 162 -3.71 2.22 -22.14
C LEU A 162 -2.59 3.19 -22.54
N VAL A 163 -1.32 2.91 -22.18
CA VAL A 163 -0.16 3.61 -22.74
C VAL A 163 0.12 3.13 -24.17
N TYR A 164 0.14 1.81 -24.41
CA TYR A 164 0.45 1.19 -25.70
C TYR A 164 -0.49 1.64 -26.83
N GLU A 165 -1.80 1.67 -26.57
CA GLU A 165 -2.82 2.15 -27.52
C GLU A 165 -2.81 3.69 -27.71
N SER A 166 -1.89 4.41 -27.06
CA SER A 166 -1.84 5.88 -27.10
C SER A 166 -0.74 6.42 -28.03
N PRO A 167 -0.89 7.66 -28.54
CA PRO A 167 0.16 8.33 -29.31
C PRO A 167 1.50 8.50 -28.56
N TYR A 168 1.51 8.38 -27.23
CA TYR A 168 2.69 8.66 -26.40
C TYR A 168 3.49 7.42 -25.96
N PHE A 169 3.17 6.21 -26.45
CA PHE A 169 3.95 5.00 -26.15
C PHE A 169 5.41 5.08 -26.63
N ASN A 170 5.60 5.46 -27.90
CA ASN A 170 6.91 5.60 -28.55
C ASN A 170 7.28 7.06 -28.88
N ASN A 171 6.46 8.04 -28.46
CA ASN A 171 6.67 9.46 -28.71
C ASN A 171 6.35 10.26 -27.44
N LEU A 172 7.30 10.35 -26.52
CA LEU A 172 7.11 10.96 -25.20
C LEU A 172 6.60 12.42 -25.24
N PRO A 173 7.06 13.30 -26.17
CA PRO A 173 6.47 14.62 -26.38
C PRO A 173 4.94 14.63 -26.59
N ALA A 174 4.35 13.59 -27.19
CA ALA A 174 2.91 13.52 -27.45
C ALA A 174 2.03 13.47 -26.18
N MET A 175 2.63 13.31 -25.00
CA MET A 175 1.93 13.54 -23.72
C MET A 175 1.47 15.00 -23.58
N TRP A 176 2.23 15.96 -24.09
CA TRP A 176 1.98 17.40 -23.92
C TRP A 176 1.11 17.98 -25.04
N SER A 177 1.16 17.37 -26.23
CA SER A 177 0.36 17.77 -27.40
C SER A 177 -1.14 17.90 -27.09
N ALA A 178 -1.80 18.87 -27.71
CA ALA A 178 -3.23 19.16 -27.51
C ALA A 178 -3.64 19.32 -26.03
N PHE A 179 -2.78 19.94 -25.21
CA PHE A 179 -3.16 20.45 -23.90
C PHE A 179 -4.16 21.63 -24.05
N PRO A 180 -5.24 21.72 -23.24
CA PRO A 180 -5.64 20.81 -22.17
C PRO A 180 -6.51 19.66 -22.69
N THR A 181 -5.98 18.42 -22.66
CA THR A 181 -6.75 17.23 -23.09
C THR A 181 -7.77 16.84 -22.01
N ARG A 182 -8.99 17.40 -22.09
CA ARG A 182 -10.07 17.10 -21.13
C ARG A 182 -10.75 15.77 -21.37
N SER A 183 -11.03 15.47 -22.64
CA SER A 183 -11.81 14.30 -23.03
C SER A 183 -10.93 13.05 -23.03
N MET A 184 -11.47 11.97 -22.48
CA MET A 184 -10.79 10.67 -22.36
C MET A 184 -11.77 9.52 -22.59
N THR A 185 -11.26 8.35 -22.99
CA THR A 185 -12.10 7.17 -23.21
C THR A 185 -12.68 6.64 -21.90
N GLY A 186 -13.84 5.98 -21.96
CA GLY A 186 -14.49 5.42 -20.76
C GLY A 186 -13.61 4.43 -20.00
N LEU A 187 -12.86 3.58 -20.72
CA LEU A 187 -11.91 2.64 -20.12
C LEU A 187 -10.76 3.36 -19.40
N PHE A 188 -10.21 4.41 -20.02
CA PHE A 188 -9.15 5.21 -19.41
C PHE A 188 -9.64 5.93 -18.15
N LYS A 189 -10.84 6.54 -18.18
CA LYS A 189 -11.47 7.17 -17.01
C LYS A 189 -11.74 6.17 -15.89
N LEU A 190 -12.27 4.99 -16.23
CA LEU A 190 -12.50 3.89 -15.29
C LEU A 190 -11.21 3.47 -14.58
N TYR A 191 -10.14 3.23 -15.35
CA TYR A 191 -8.81 2.91 -14.82
C TYR A 191 -8.31 4.01 -13.86
N TYR A 192 -8.39 5.28 -14.27
CA TYR A 192 -7.86 6.41 -13.49
C TYR A 192 -8.61 6.63 -12.16
N LEU A 193 -9.94 6.56 -12.18
CA LEU A 193 -10.76 6.70 -10.97
C LEU A 193 -10.64 5.49 -10.04
N ALA A 194 -10.46 4.29 -10.58
CA ALA A 194 -10.24 3.09 -9.79
C ALA A 194 -8.83 3.04 -9.18
N GLN A 195 -7.79 3.50 -9.89
CA GLN A 195 -6.46 3.79 -9.31
C GLN A 195 -6.59 4.72 -8.11
N PHE A 196 -7.24 5.87 -8.29
CA PHE A 196 -7.43 6.85 -7.19
C PHE A 196 -8.25 6.29 -6.02
N GLY A 197 -9.30 5.51 -6.30
CA GLY A 197 -10.06 4.79 -5.27
C GLY A 197 -9.22 3.77 -4.50
N PHE A 198 -8.30 3.07 -5.16
CA PHE A 198 -7.36 2.15 -4.52
C PHE A 198 -6.33 2.88 -3.66
N TRP A 199 -5.70 3.95 -4.14
CA TRP A 199 -4.71 4.70 -3.36
C TRP A 199 -5.32 5.37 -2.12
N LEU A 200 -6.55 5.89 -2.21
CA LEU A 200 -7.31 6.33 -1.04
C LEU A 200 -7.63 5.16 -0.08
N GLN A 201 -7.95 3.98 -0.61
CA GLN A 201 -8.17 2.77 0.18
C GLN A 201 -6.89 2.31 0.91
N GLN A 202 -5.72 2.46 0.30
CA GLN A 202 -4.42 2.18 0.91
C GLN A 202 -4.05 3.13 2.06
N ILE A 203 -4.60 4.36 2.11
CA ILE A 203 -4.47 5.26 3.28
C ILE A 203 -5.20 4.68 4.50
N MET A 204 -6.33 4.01 4.32
CA MET A 204 -7.02 3.32 5.41
C MET A 204 -6.26 2.04 5.82
N VAL A 205 -5.87 1.20 4.85
CA VAL A 205 -5.18 -0.07 5.09
C VAL A 205 -3.90 0.12 5.90
N ILE A 206 -3.05 1.12 5.58
CA ILE A 206 -1.78 1.33 6.30
C ILE A 206 -1.94 1.78 7.76
N ASN A 207 -3.10 2.32 8.13
CA ASN A 207 -3.45 2.68 9.51
C ASN A 207 -4.12 1.53 10.28
N ILE A 208 -4.66 0.55 9.55
CA ILE A 208 -5.34 -0.64 10.08
C ILE A 208 -4.35 -1.81 10.26
N GLU A 209 -3.34 -1.95 9.38
CA GLU A 209 -2.32 -2.99 9.44
C GLU A 209 -1.34 -2.84 10.62
N GLU A 210 -0.63 -3.94 10.94
CA GLU A 210 0.40 -3.92 11.98
C GLU A 210 1.55 -2.97 11.61
N ARG A 211 1.58 -1.80 12.28
CA ARG A 211 2.53 -0.71 12.05
C ARG A 211 3.98 -1.18 11.92
N ARG A 212 4.53 -0.97 10.72
CA ARG A 212 5.91 -1.30 10.32
C ARG A 212 6.87 -0.13 10.63
N LYS A 213 8.18 -0.34 10.49
CA LYS A 213 9.20 0.71 10.79
C LYS A 213 9.09 1.89 9.81
N ASP A 214 8.78 1.56 8.57
CA ASP A 214 8.58 2.34 7.36
C ASP A 214 7.19 3.00 7.26
N HIS A 215 6.29 2.78 8.24
CA HIS A 215 4.88 3.22 8.15
C HIS A 215 4.71 4.73 7.89
N TRP A 216 5.51 5.62 8.51
CA TRP A 216 5.39 7.07 8.22
C TRP A 216 5.80 7.41 6.78
N GLN A 217 6.88 6.80 6.28
CA GLN A 217 7.36 7.02 4.92
C GLN A 217 6.32 6.54 3.89
N MET A 218 5.76 5.34 4.08
CA MET A 218 4.72 4.79 3.21
C MET A 218 3.39 5.58 3.32
N PHE A 219 3.02 6.04 4.52
CA PHE A 219 1.83 6.90 4.68
C PHE A 219 2.00 8.24 3.95
N THR A 220 3.13 8.93 4.12
CA THR A 220 3.44 10.16 3.38
C THR A 220 3.48 9.91 1.88
N HIS A 221 4.00 8.76 1.42
CA HIS A 221 3.95 8.38 0.01
C HIS A 221 2.52 8.20 -0.51
N HIS A 222 1.61 7.54 0.23
CA HIS A 222 0.21 7.40 -0.17
C HIS A 222 -0.49 8.77 -0.27
N ILE A 223 -0.22 9.69 0.66
CA ILE A 223 -0.72 11.08 0.61
C ILE A 223 -0.21 11.81 -0.64
N ILE A 224 1.10 11.75 -0.92
CA ILE A 224 1.69 12.38 -2.11
C ILE A 224 1.11 11.78 -3.40
N THR A 225 0.96 10.47 -3.48
CA THR A 225 0.38 9.79 -4.66
C THR A 225 -1.07 10.20 -4.89
N CYS A 226 -1.87 10.34 -3.82
CA CYS A 226 -3.24 10.88 -3.92
C CYS A 226 -3.26 12.35 -4.37
N LEU A 227 -2.36 13.20 -3.85
CA LEU A 227 -2.25 14.60 -4.28
C LEU A 227 -1.82 14.73 -5.75
N LEU A 228 -0.90 13.89 -6.21
CA LEU A 228 -0.48 13.83 -7.61
C LEU A 228 -1.62 13.36 -8.53
N LEU A 229 -2.39 12.35 -8.12
CA LEU A 229 -3.59 11.89 -8.83
C LEU A 229 -4.67 12.98 -8.93
N ILE A 230 -4.97 13.68 -7.82
CA ILE A 230 -5.92 14.81 -7.80
C ILE A 230 -5.44 15.94 -8.72
N GLY A 231 -4.15 16.32 -8.63
CA GLY A 231 -3.58 17.38 -9.44
C GLY A 231 -3.60 17.06 -10.93
N SER A 232 -3.12 15.88 -11.32
CA SER A 232 -3.10 15.44 -12.72
C SER A 232 -4.51 15.27 -13.31
N TYR A 233 -5.51 14.86 -12.52
CA TYR A 233 -6.91 14.81 -12.95
C TYR A 233 -7.52 16.22 -13.10
N GLY A 234 -7.31 17.10 -12.11
CA GLY A 234 -7.87 18.45 -12.10
C GLY A 234 -7.23 19.44 -13.08
N TYR A 235 -5.92 19.29 -13.36
CA TYR A 235 -5.19 20.10 -14.34
C TYR A 235 -5.13 19.48 -15.74
N TYR A 236 -5.95 18.45 -16.04
CA TYR A 236 -6.02 17.80 -17.36
C TYR A 236 -4.70 17.16 -17.85
N GLN A 237 -3.81 16.79 -16.92
CA GLN A 237 -2.51 16.15 -17.17
C GLN A 237 -2.56 14.61 -17.00
N THR A 238 -3.70 14.01 -17.35
CA THR A 238 -3.96 12.57 -17.09
C THR A 238 -3.12 11.64 -17.97
N LYS A 239 -2.72 12.06 -19.18
CA LYS A 239 -1.75 11.35 -20.04
C LYS A 239 -0.45 11.06 -19.28
N VAL A 240 0.15 12.11 -18.72
CA VAL A 240 1.36 12.06 -17.90
C VAL A 240 1.12 11.21 -16.65
N GLY A 241 -0.04 11.40 -16.00
CA GLY A 241 -0.46 10.61 -14.86
C GLY A 241 -0.51 9.10 -15.14
N ASN A 242 -0.95 8.67 -16.33
CA ASN A 242 -0.97 7.27 -16.74
C ASN A 242 0.44 6.68 -16.92
N VAL A 243 1.36 7.43 -17.55
CA VAL A 243 2.77 7.02 -17.69
C VAL A 243 3.45 6.92 -16.33
N ILE A 244 3.26 7.91 -15.45
CA ILE A 244 3.74 7.86 -14.07
C ILE A 244 3.12 6.66 -13.32
N LEU A 245 1.81 6.40 -13.48
CA LEU A 245 1.13 5.15 -13.11
C LEU A 245 1.98 3.91 -13.40
N CYS A 246 2.21 3.66 -14.68
CA CYS A 246 2.91 2.46 -15.16
C CYS A 246 4.37 2.35 -14.70
N LEU A 247 5.06 3.49 -14.55
CA LEU A 247 6.46 3.54 -14.07
C LEU A 247 6.59 3.41 -12.54
N MET A 248 5.55 3.80 -11.80
CA MET A 248 5.50 3.60 -10.35
C MET A 248 5.17 2.13 -10.04
N ASP A 249 4.04 1.65 -10.57
CA ASP A 249 3.40 0.37 -10.21
C ASP A 249 4.18 -0.87 -10.65
N VAL A 250 5.02 -0.81 -11.71
CA VAL A 250 5.84 -1.97 -12.15
C VAL A 250 6.74 -2.50 -11.04
N VAL A 251 7.23 -1.60 -10.19
CA VAL A 251 8.11 -1.92 -9.05
C VAL A 251 7.31 -2.63 -7.96
N ASP A 252 6.11 -2.13 -7.68
CA ASP A 252 5.20 -2.63 -6.65
C ASP A 252 4.40 -3.87 -7.09
N LEU A 253 4.47 -4.27 -8.36
CA LEU A 253 4.12 -5.60 -8.84
C LEU A 253 5.24 -6.63 -8.55
N VAL A 254 6.48 -6.37 -8.96
CA VAL A 254 7.57 -7.36 -8.88
C VAL A 254 8.08 -7.54 -7.43
N PHE A 255 8.13 -6.48 -6.62
CA PHE A 255 8.67 -6.55 -5.26
C PHE A 255 7.85 -7.45 -4.32
N PRO A 256 6.51 -7.43 -4.31
CA PRO A 256 5.70 -8.41 -3.58
C PRO A 256 5.89 -9.85 -4.09
N ILE A 257 6.05 -10.09 -5.40
CA ILE A 257 6.30 -11.44 -5.95
C ILE A 257 7.57 -12.05 -5.32
N ALA A 258 8.68 -11.30 -5.27
CA ALA A 258 9.91 -11.76 -4.61
C ALA A 258 9.70 -12.11 -3.12
N LYS A 259 8.88 -11.33 -2.40
CA LYS A 259 8.53 -11.64 -1.00
C LYS A 259 7.68 -12.90 -0.86
N LEU A 260 6.75 -13.15 -1.78
CA LEU A 260 5.92 -14.37 -1.77
C LEU A 260 6.79 -15.62 -1.98
N LEU A 261 7.71 -15.58 -2.94
CA LEU A 261 8.69 -16.64 -3.18
C LEU A 261 9.56 -16.91 -1.94
N LYS A 262 9.95 -15.85 -1.21
CA LYS A 262 10.65 -15.95 0.07
C LYS A 262 9.80 -16.58 1.19
N TYR A 263 8.51 -16.27 1.25
CA TYR A 263 7.61 -16.83 2.26
C TYR A 263 7.33 -18.33 2.07
N ILE A 264 7.39 -18.84 0.84
CA ILE A 264 7.25 -20.27 0.53
C ILE A 264 8.60 -21.02 0.48
N GLY A 265 9.71 -20.36 0.85
CA GLY A 265 11.04 -20.98 0.94
C GLY A 265 11.76 -21.21 -0.40
N MET A 266 11.23 -20.70 -1.52
CA MET A 266 11.86 -20.84 -2.85
C MET A 266 13.00 -19.83 -3.03
N GLN A 267 14.11 -20.04 -2.30
CA GLN A 267 15.22 -19.09 -2.19
C GLN A 267 15.81 -18.68 -3.55
N THR A 268 16.17 -19.63 -4.41
CA THR A 268 16.73 -19.34 -5.75
C THR A 268 15.77 -18.50 -6.61
N ALA A 269 14.46 -18.79 -6.57
CA ALA A 269 13.46 -18.01 -7.31
C ALA A 269 13.23 -16.62 -6.69
N CYS A 270 13.28 -16.50 -5.36
CA CYS A 270 13.28 -15.21 -4.64
C CYS A 270 14.46 -14.33 -5.08
N ASP A 271 15.67 -14.90 -5.18
CA ASP A 271 16.87 -14.14 -5.52
C ASP A 271 16.87 -13.70 -7.01
N ILE A 272 16.39 -14.57 -7.91
CA ILE A 272 16.14 -14.20 -9.31
C ILE A 272 15.08 -13.09 -9.40
N ALA A 273 13.94 -13.23 -8.72
CA ALA A 273 12.87 -12.23 -8.71
C ALA A 273 13.32 -10.89 -8.09
N PHE A 274 14.22 -10.93 -7.10
CA PHE A 274 14.84 -9.73 -6.53
C PHE A 274 15.79 -9.05 -7.53
N GLY A 275 16.56 -9.82 -8.31
CA GLY A 275 17.34 -9.30 -9.44
C GLY A 275 16.47 -8.63 -10.51
N VAL A 276 15.35 -9.26 -10.89
CA VAL A 276 14.37 -8.68 -11.83
C VAL A 276 13.75 -7.40 -11.26
N PHE A 277 13.41 -7.36 -9.97
CA PHE A 277 12.94 -6.17 -9.27
C PHE A 277 13.97 -5.03 -9.29
N MET A 278 15.26 -5.32 -9.10
CA MET A 278 16.30 -4.29 -9.13
C MET A 278 16.52 -3.74 -10.54
N LEU A 279 16.44 -4.58 -11.57
CA LEU A 279 16.48 -4.15 -12.97
C LEU A 279 15.25 -3.31 -13.34
N SER A 280 14.03 -3.75 -13.00
CA SER A 280 12.81 -3.00 -13.32
C SER A 280 12.72 -1.68 -12.56
N TRP A 281 13.15 -1.64 -11.29
CA TRP A 281 13.28 -0.41 -10.50
C TRP A 281 14.29 0.55 -11.10
N PHE A 282 15.47 0.08 -11.52
CA PHE A 282 16.48 0.94 -12.15
C PHE A 282 15.94 1.54 -13.46
N VAL A 283 15.42 0.70 -14.36
CA VAL A 283 14.88 1.13 -15.65
C VAL A 283 13.70 2.09 -15.49
N ALA A 284 12.73 1.77 -14.62
CA ALA A 284 11.57 2.63 -14.43
C ALA A 284 11.90 3.98 -13.76
N ARG A 285 12.78 3.97 -12.74
CA ARG A 285 13.03 5.17 -11.90
C ARG A 285 14.24 6.02 -12.35
N HIS A 286 15.21 5.45 -13.06
CA HIS A 286 16.43 6.15 -13.48
C HIS A 286 16.57 6.31 -15.01
N VAL A 287 15.81 5.55 -15.81
CA VAL A 287 15.75 5.76 -17.27
C VAL A 287 14.43 6.46 -17.63
N PHE A 288 13.30 5.77 -17.54
CA PHE A 288 12.03 6.31 -18.04
C PHE A 288 11.49 7.49 -17.23
N TYR A 289 11.52 7.43 -15.88
CA TYR A 289 11.08 8.57 -15.06
C TYR A 289 11.93 9.82 -15.29
N LEU A 290 13.25 9.68 -15.43
CA LEU A 290 14.12 10.82 -15.78
C LEU A 290 13.88 11.33 -17.21
N ALA A 291 13.52 10.46 -18.16
CA ALA A 291 13.09 10.89 -19.49
C ALA A 291 11.78 11.69 -19.44
N VAL A 292 10.81 11.34 -18.58
CA VAL A 292 9.61 12.16 -18.33
C VAL A 292 9.99 13.51 -17.72
N CYS A 293 10.90 13.54 -16.72
CA CYS A 293 11.40 14.80 -16.14
C CYS A 293 12.15 15.68 -17.16
N TRP A 294 12.90 15.08 -18.08
CA TRP A 294 13.53 15.80 -19.19
C TRP A 294 12.49 16.35 -20.18
N SER A 295 11.48 15.55 -20.51
CA SER A 295 10.37 15.94 -21.38
C SER A 295 9.56 17.11 -20.82
N ILE A 296 9.39 17.18 -19.49
CA ILE A 296 8.82 18.35 -18.79
C ILE A 296 9.65 19.63 -19.01
N TYR A 297 10.98 19.52 -19.13
CA TYR A 297 11.87 20.66 -19.32
C TYR A 297 12.01 21.06 -20.80
N ALA A 298 12.15 20.08 -21.70
CA ALA A 298 12.44 20.31 -23.12
C ALA A 298 11.19 20.46 -23.99
N ASP A 299 10.16 19.63 -23.79
CA ASP A 299 9.06 19.50 -24.75
C ASP A 299 7.85 20.37 -24.37
N VAL A 300 7.56 20.55 -23.07
CA VAL A 300 6.46 21.40 -22.59
C VAL A 300 6.53 22.84 -23.14
N PRO A 301 7.69 23.54 -23.17
CA PRO A 301 7.76 24.89 -23.74
C PRO A 301 7.51 24.98 -25.25
N VAL A 302 7.49 23.83 -25.95
CA VAL A 302 7.28 23.72 -27.41
C VAL A 302 5.84 23.28 -27.72
N GLU A 303 5.36 22.25 -27.03
CA GLU A 303 4.04 21.63 -27.24
C GLU A 303 2.90 22.37 -26.52
N MET A 304 3.18 23.07 -25.41
CA MET A 304 2.19 23.81 -24.62
C MET A 304 2.44 25.32 -24.70
N PRO A 305 1.76 26.06 -25.62
CA PRO A 305 1.98 27.50 -25.76
C PRO A 305 1.68 28.26 -24.46
N TYR A 306 2.42 29.33 -24.21
CA TYR A 306 2.26 30.12 -22.99
C TYR A 306 1.00 30.98 -23.05
N GLY A 307 0.00 30.69 -22.19
CA GLY A 307 -1.29 31.38 -22.21
C GLY A 307 -2.22 31.04 -21.05
N CYS A 308 -3.34 31.75 -20.97
CA CYS A 308 -4.36 31.60 -19.93
C CYS A 308 -5.49 30.66 -20.36
N TYR A 309 -5.23 29.35 -20.33
CA TYR A 309 -6.19 28.31 -20.73
C TYR A 309 -7.52 28.39 -19.97
N ASN A 310 -8.62 28.63 -20.69
CA ASN A 310 -9.97 28.65 -20.14
C ASN A 310 -10.43 27.23 -19.81
N ALA A 311 -10.79 26.99 -18.54
CA ALA A 311 -11.22 25.69 -18.01
C ALA A 311 -12.51 25.11 -18.62
N VAL A 312 -13.23 25.87 -19.46
CA VAL A 312 -14.45 25.44 -20.17
C VAL A 312 -14.20 25.24 -21.67
N THR A 313 -13.50 26.15 -22.35
CA THR A 313 -13.30 26.09 -23.81
C THR A 313 -11.99 25.43 -24.25
N GLY A 314 -10.94 25.47 -23.42
CA GLY A 314 -9.63 24.86 -23.73
C GLY A 314 -8.67 25.72 -24.56
N ALA A 315 -9.14 26.86 -25.08
CA ALA A 315 -8.30 27.97 -25.53
C ALA A 315 -7.97 28.91 -24.36
#